data_AF-X1NTS1-F1
#
_entry.id   AF-X1NTS1-F1
#
_cell.length_a   1.000
_cell.length_b   1.000
_cell.length_c   1.000
_cell.angle_alpha   90.00
_cell.angle_beta   90.00
_cell.angle_gamma   90.00
#
_symmetry.space_group_name_H-M   'P 1'
#
loop_
_entity.id
_entity.type
_entity.pdbx_description
1 polymer ?
#
loop_
_entity_poly.entity_id
_entity_poly.type
_entity_poly.pdbx_seq_one_letter_code
_entity_poly.pdbx_strand_id
1 'polypeptide(L)'
;MDEVVRAKVKKLIFLLIAAVIFGVILFPPVVLFLTSIKTELDALSFPPKWIFKPTLENYTEIFEFSPFAKYLLNSFIVASLNTGV
;
A
#
# COMPACT_ATOMS: atom_id res chain seq x y z
N MET A 1 24.94 34.33 -12.00
CA MET A 1 23.84 33.47 -11.50
C MET A 1 23.82 33.62 -10.00
N ASP A 2 22.80 34.27 -9.46
CA ASP A 2 22.76 34.60 -8.03
C ASP A 2 22.83 33.32 -7.19
N GLU A 3 23.60 33.35 -6.11
CA GLU A 3 23.79 32.23 -5.20
C GLU A 3 22.43 31.68 -4.69
N VAL A 4 21.47 32.59 -4.51
CA VAL A 4 20.07 32.30 -4.16
C VAL A 4 19.36 31.46 -5.23
N VAL A 5 19.58 31.74 -6.51
CA VAL A 5 18.96 30.98 -7.63
C VAL A 5 19.52 29.56 -7.65
N ARG A 6 20.84 29.39 -7.46
CA ARG A 6 21.47 28.06 -7.41
C ARG A 6 20.94 27.22 -6.25
N ALA A 7 20.71 27.83 -5.08
CA ALA A 7 20.14 27.15 -3.92
C ALA A 7 18.69 26.70 -4.15
N LYS A 8 17.85 27.56 -4.75
CA LYS A 8 16.46 27.22 -5.13
C LYS A 8 16.40 26.07 -6.13
N VAL A 9 17.25 26.09 -7.15
CA VAL A 9 17.31 25.02 -8.17
C VAL A 9 17.71 23.69 -7.55
N LYS A 10 18.73 23.66 -6.69
CA LYS A 10 19.13 22.42 -5.97
C LYS A 10 18.00 21.87 -5.11
N LYS A 11 17.27 22.74 -4.39
CA LYS A 11 16.12 22.34 -3.56
C LYS A 11 14.99 21.76 -4.43
N LEU A 12 14.71 22.38 -5.57
CA LEU A 12 13.69 21.88 -6.50
C LEU A 12 14.07 20.49 -7.06
N ILE A 13 15.32 20.32 -7.49
CA ILE A 13 15.82 19.02 -7.97
C ILE A 13 15.71 17.97 -6.87
N PHE A 14 16.13 18.30 -5.64
CA PHE A 14 16.01 17.40 -4.51
C PHE A 14 14.56 16.99 -4.25
N LEU A 15 13.62 17.95 -4.26
CA LEU A 15 12.20 17.67 -4.05
C LEU A 15 11.61 16.78 -5.15
N LEU A 16 12.00 17.00 -6.41
CA LEU A 16 11.56 16.17 -7.53
C LEU A 16 12.07 14.73 -7.39
N ILE A 17 13.36 14.56 -7.04
CA ILE A 17 13.94 13.24 -6.81
C ILE A 17 13.24 12.53 -5.65
N ALA A 18 13.04 13.23 -4.53
CA ALA A 18 12.35 12.68 -3.37
C ALA A 18 10.91 12.26 -3.71
N ALA A 19 10.18 13.08 -4.47
CA ALA A 19 8.81 12.78 -4.90
C ALA A 19 8.75 11.54 -5.81
N VAL A 20 9.70 11.40 -6.75
CA VAL A 20 9.78 10.21 -7.62
C VAL A 20 10.07 8.96 -6.81
N ILE A 21 11.07 9.00 -5.92
CA ILE A 21 11.42 7.87 -5.05
C ILE A 21 10.23 7.47 -4.18
N PHE A 22 9.58 8.46 -3.56
CA PHE A 22 8.38 8.22 -2.75
C PHE A 22 7.26 7.59 -3.57
N GLY A 23 7.00 8.09 -4.79
CA GLY A 23 6.01 7.52 -5.70
C GLY A 23 6.29 6.06 -6.06
N VAL A 24 7.56 5.73 -6.33
CA VAL A 24 7.97 4.35 -6.63
C VAL A 24 7.80 3.43 -5.42
N ILE A 25 8.16 3.89 -4.22
CA ILE A 25 8.00 3.12 -2.97
C ILE A 25 6.51 2.90 -2.65
N LEU A 26 5.68 3.92 -2.89
CA LEU A 26 4.25 3.88 -2.57
C LEU A 26 3.43 3.12 -3.62
N PHE A 27 3.95 2.94 -4.83
CA PHE A 27 3.24 2.30 -5.92
C PHE A 27 2.77 0.86 -5.58
N PRO A 28 3.62 -0.07 -5.11
CA PRO A 28 3.15 -1.42 -4.76
C PRO A 28 2.11 -1.45 -3.62
N PRO A 29 2.29 -0.72 -2.49
CA PRO A 29 1.24 -0.60 -1.46
C PRO A 29 -0.10 -0.08 -1.99
N VAL A 30 -0.08 0.90 -2.89
CA VAL A 30 -1.31 1.43 -3.53
C VAL A 30 -1.96 0.36 -4.40
N VAL A 31 -1.19 -0.39 -5.20
CA VAL A 31 -1.74 -1.49 -6.01
C VAL A 31 -2.31 -2.61 -5.14
N LEU A 32 -1.66 -2.94 -4.02
CA LEU A 32 -2.16 -3.92 -3.04
C LEU A 32 -3.49 -3.46 -2.44
N PHE A 33 -3.57 -2.20 -2.01
CA PHE A 33 -4.81 -1.63 -1.49
C PHE A 33 -5.93 -1.60 -2.55
N LEU A 34 -5.63 -1.17 -3.77
CA LEU A 34 -6.61 -1.19 -4.86
C LEU A 34 -7.08 -2.61 -5.16
N THR A 35 -6.22 -3.61 -5.03
CA THR A 35 -6.57 -5.02 -5.24
C THR A 35 -7.46 -5.55 -4.13
N SER A 36 -7.28 -5.14 -2.87
CA SER A 36 -8.12 -5.62 -1.76
C SER A 36 -9.57 -5.15 -1.83
N ILE A 37 -9.85 -4.06 -2.56
CA ILE A 37 -11.21 -3.54 -2.79
C ILE A 37 -11.80 -3.90 -4.17
N LYS A 38 -11.13 -4.77 -4.94
CA LYS A 38 -11.65 -5.33 -6.20
C LYS A 38 -12.40 -6.63 -5.95
N THR A 39 -13.23 -7.05 -6.90
CA THR A 39 -13.75 -8.42 -6.92
C THR A 39 -12.62 -9.42 -7.16
N GLU A 40 -12.76 -10.67 -6.74
CA GLU A 40 -11.75 -11.72 -6.97
C GLU A 40 -11.42 -11.88 -8.47
N LEU A 41 -12.45 -11.86 -9.32
CA LEU A 41 -12.31 -11.93 -10.78
C LEU A 41 -11.52 -10.74 -11.36
N ASP A 42 -11.73 -9.53 -10.86
CA ASP A 42 -11.00 -8.35 -11.31
C ASP A 42 -9.56 -8.32 -10.76
N ALA A 43 -9.34 -8.83 -9.54
CA ALA A 43 -8.01 -8.95 -8.94
C ALA A 43 -7.10 -9.93 -9.70
N LEU A 44 -7.68 -11.02 -10.24
CA LEU A 44 -6.96 -12.05 -11.00
C LEU A 44 -6.92 -11.78 -12.53
N SER A 45 -7.46 -10.66 -12.99
CA SER A 45 -7.55 -10.34 -14.41
C SER A 45 -6.20 -9.92 -15.04
N PHE A 46 -5.95 -10.38 -16.26
CA PHE A 46 -4.81 -9.99 -17.10
C PHE A 46 -5.31 -9.41 -18.43
N PRO A 47 -5.03 -8.14 -18.78
CA PRO A 47 -4.23 -7.14 -18.05
C PRO A 47 -4.95 -6.59 -16.78
N PRO A 48 -4.22 -6.03 -15.80
CA PRO A 48 -4.81 -5.50 -14.57
C PRO A 48 -5.83 -4.40 -14.85
N LYS A 49 -7.04 -4.55 -14.30
CA LYS A 49 -8.06 -3.50 -14.36
C LYS A 49 -7.76 -2.39 -13.37
N TRP A 50 -7.65 -1.16 -13.87
CA TRP A 50 -7.45 0.06 -13.05
C TRP A 50 -8.76 0.79 -12.74
N ILE A 51 -9.79 0.59 -13.56
CA ILE A 51 -11.14 1.14 -13.36
C ILE A 51 -12.04 -0.04 -12.97
N PHE A 52 -12.62 0.03 -11.80
CA PHE A 52 -13.46 -1.02 -11.22
C PHE A 52 -14.45 -0.41 -10.22
N LYS A 53 -15.46 -1.18 -9.82
CA LYS A 53 -16.40 -0.77 -8.78
C LYS A 53 -15.84 -1.24 -7.42
N PRO A 54 -15.54 -0.34 -6.47
CA PRO A 54 -15.07 -0.73 -5.15
C PRO A 54 -16.07 -1.64 -4.43
N THR A 55 -15.57 -2.71 -3.83
CA THR A 55 -16.34 -3.67 -3.02
C THR A 55 -15.61 -3.96 -1.71
N LEU A 56 -16.36 -4.41 -0.70
CA LEU A 56 -15.83 -4.89 0.59
C LEU A 56 -16.04 -6.40 0.77
N GLU A 57 -16.47 -7.09 -0.28
CA GLU A 57 -16.76 -8.53 -0.27
C GLU A 57 -15.59 -9.37 0.23
N ASN A 58 -14.36 -9.12 -0.25
CA ASN A 58 -13.17 -9.81 0.26
C ASN A 58 -12.97 -9.66 1.77
N TYR A 59 -13.36 -8.51 2.34
CA TYR A 59 -13.24 -8.24 3.77
C TYR A 59 -14.34 -8.92 4.59
N THR A 60 -15.51 -9.20 4.02
CA THR A 60 -16.55 -9.96 4.70
C THR A 60 -16.28 -11.46 4.59
N GLU A 61 -15.93 -11.94 3.39
CA GLU A 61 -15.69 -13.36 3.11
C GLU A 61 -14.56 -13.95 3.94
N ILE A 62 -13.48 -13.19 4.19
CA ILE A 62 -12.33 -13.69 4.97
C ILE A 62 -12.70 -14.08 6.41
N PHE A 63 -13.73 -13.45 6.99
CA PHE A 63 -14.23 -13.81 8.33
C PHE A 63 -15.24 -14.95 8.32
N GLU A 64 -15.89 -15.20 7.18
CA GLU A 64 -16.86 -16.29 7.03
C GLU A 64 -16.17 -17.63 6.72
N PHE A 65 -15.18 -17.63 5.83
CA PHE A 65 -14.56 -18.86 5.33
C PHE A 65 -13.27 -19.25 6.06
N SER A 66 -12.65 -18.34 6.81
CA SER A 66 -11.40 -18.58 7.52
C SER A 66 -11.49 -18.14 8.98
N PRO A 67 -10.79 -18.80 9.93
CA PRO A 67 -10.67 -18.33 11.31
C PRO A 67 -9.68 -17.16 11.38
N PHE A 68 -9.83 -16.17 10.50
CA PHE A 68 -8.92 -15.05 10.31
C PHE A 68 -8.72 -14.24 11.60
N ALA A 69 -9.79 -14.00 12.37
CA ALA A 69 -9.69 -13.31 13.65
C ALA A 69 -8.74 -14.02 14.64
N LYS A 70 -8.74 -15.36 14.63
CA LYS A 70 -7.82 -16.16 15.47
C LYS A 70 -6.38 -16.01 14.99
N TYR A 71 -6.15 -16.01 13.67
CA TYR A 71 -4.80 -15.80 13.13
C TYR A 71 -4.27 -14.41 13.44
N LEU A 72 -5.11 -13.38 13.27
CA LEU A 72 -4.77 -12.00 13.61
C LEU A 72 -4.40 -11.86 15.10
N LEU A 73 -5.19 -12.47 15.99
CA LEU A 73 -4.91 -12.44 17.43
C LEU A 73 -3.62 -13.17 17.79
N ASN A 74 -3.39 -14.36 17.22
CA ASN A 74 -2.17 -15.12 17.44
C ASN A 74 -0.93 -14.31 17.02
N SER A 75 -0.94 -13.71 15.83
CA SER A 75 0.15 -12.87 15.34
C SER A 75 0.36 -11.63 16.22
N PHE A 76 -0.72 -10.99 16.67
CA PHE A 76 -0.65 -9.83 17.56
C PHE A 76 0.01 -10.18 18.91
N ILE A 77 -0.38 -11.31 19.51
CA ILE A 77 0.21 -11.81 20.76
C ILE A 77 1.70 -12.08 20.56
N VAL A 78 2.07 -12.84 19.53
CA VAL A 78 3.48 -13.20 19.26
C VAL A 78 4.32 -11.96 19.00
N ALA A 79 3.85 -11.02 18.18
CA ALA A 79 4.57 -9.79 17.89
C ALA A 79 4.76 -8.92 19.15
N SER A 80 3.73 -8.80 19.98
CA SER A 80 3.78 -8.03 21.23
C SER A 80 4.73 -8.66 22.24
N LEU A 81 4.69 -9.98 22.40
CA LEU A 81 5.61 -10.70 23.27
C LEU A 81 7.06 -10.60 22.78
N ASN A 82 7.29 -10.72 21.47
CA ASN A 82 8.63 -10.61 20.89
C ASN A 82 9.21 -9.19 20.97
N THR A 83 8.37 -8.17 20.89
CA THR A 83 8.83 -6.76 20.96
C THR A 83 8.95 -6.28 22.41
N GLY A 84 8.22 -6.91 23.34
CA GLY A 84 8.09 -6.50 24.73
C GLY A 84 9.05 -7.17 25.73
N VAL A 85 10.04 -7.95 25.26
CA VAL A 85 11.08 -8.59 26.10
C VAL A 85 12.46 -8.30 25.53
#